data_AF-A0A0K2JIB9-F1
#
_entry.id   AF-A0A0K2JIB9-F1
#
_cell.length_a   1.000
_cell.length_b   1.000
_cell.length_c   1.000
_cell.angle_alpha   90.00
_cell.angle_beta   90.00
_cell.angle_gamma   90.00
#
_symmetry.space_group_name_H-M   'P 1'
#
loop_
_entity.id
_entity.type
_entity.pdbx_description
1 polymer ?
#
loop_
_entity_poly.entity_id
_entity_poly.type
_entity_poly.pdbx_seq_one_letter_code
_entity_poly.pdbx_strand_id
1 'polypeptide(L)'
;MNRHRSTILREIKKFKNIDEYSAYKSDKMYYKKRKKNNKRCKFTEEQINFIKIILNKYRDSPREFIYRYFLKFGVKFSVCVKTLYKWICLDFYGFLKQNLRHRGKKYKTKRKSDNRGKLTDFKSILDIENKVSNVGWFEIDTVVRKNHQSSCLFLVEQLSKKYFAIKLENHTAREVEKSLKILL
;
A
#
# COMPACT_ATOMS: atom_id res chain seq x y z
N MET A 1 28.74 -46.86 0.17
CA MET A 1 27.75 -45.74 0.24
C MET A 1 26.36 -46.33 0.49
N ASN A 2 25.72 -46.00 1.61
CA ASN A 2 24.39 -46.54 1.96
C ASN A 2 23.26 -45.79 1.21
N ARG A 3 23.23 -45.87 -0.12
CA ARG A 3 22.25 -45.20 -1.00
C ARG A 3 21.77 -46.14 -2.09
N HIS A 4 20.49 -46.06 -2.44
CA HIS A 4 19.89 -46.89 -3.48
C HIS A 4 20.51 -46.62 -4.87
N ARG A 5 20.72 -47.68 -5.66
CA ARG A 5 21.34 -47.64 -7.01
C ARG A 5 20.74 -46.57 -7.93
N SER A 6 19.41 -46.42 -7.92
CA SER A 6 18.73 -45.41 -8.74
C SER A 6 19.10 -43.96 -8.37
N THR A 7 19.45 -43.71 -7.11
CA THR A 7 19.87 -42.38 -6.65
C THR A 7 21.26 -42.05 -7.20
N ILE A 8 22.16 -43.03 -7.16
CA ILE A 8 23.53 -42.92 -7.70
C ILE A 8 23.48 -42.67 -9.20
N LEU A 9 22.70 -43.46 -9.95
CA LEU A 9 22.55 -43.29 -11.41
C LEU A 9 21.93 -41.93 -11.78
N ARG A 10 20.94 -41.43 -11.03
CA ARG A 10 20.35 -40.10 -11.27
C ARG A 10 21.34 -38.97 -11.03
N GLU A 11 22.19 -39.10 -10.02
CA GLU A 11 23.26 -38.13 -9.75
C GLU A 11 24.31 -38.15 -10.86
N ILE A 12 24.83 -39.33 -11.25
CA ILE A 12 25.76 -39.47 -12.37
C ILE A 12 25.17 -38.86 -13.66
N LYS A 13 23.90 -39.15 -13.97
CA LYS A 13 23.22 -38.59 -15.15
C LYS A 13 23.07 -37.06 -15.07
N LYS A 14 22.90 -36.49 -13.88
CA LYS A 14 22.78 -35.04 -13.68
C LYS A 14 24.11 -34.31 -13.95
N PHE A 15 25.24 -34.95 -13.64
CA PHE A 15 26.58 -34.38 -13.77
C PHE A 15 27.33 -34.81 -15.03
N LYS A 16 26.72 -35.65 -15.88
CA LYS A 16 27.35 -36.20 -17.10
C LYS A 16 27.84 -35.16 -18.12
N ASN A 17 27.32 -33.94 -18.08
CA ASN A 17 27.68 -32.85 -19.01
C ASN A 17 28.49 -31.74 -18.32
N ILE A 18 29.11 -32.03 -17.17
CA ILE A 18 29.90 -31.08 -16.40
C ILE A 18 31.30 -31.67 -16.25
N ASP A 19 32.25 -31.16 -17.03
CA ASP A 19 33.64 -31.65 -17.01
C ASP A 19 34.38 -31.24 -15.73
N GLU A 20 34.14 -30.01 -15.24
CA GLU A 20 34.74 -29.49 -13.99
C GLU A 20 33.72 -28.82 -13.08
N TYR A 21 33.92 -28.99 -11.76
CA TYR A 21 33.12 -28.32 -10.75
C TYR A 21 33.34 -26.80 -10.81
N SER A 22 32.23 -26.06 -10.83
CA SER A 22 32.24 -24.60 -10.69
C SER A 22 31.16 -24.18 -9.70
N ALA A 23 31.59 -23.47 -8.66
CA ALA A 23 30.70 -22.92 -7.64
C ALA A 23 29.65 -21.97 -8.27
N TYR A 24 30.08 -21.10 -9.18
CA TYR A 24 29.20 -20.19 -9.91
C TYR A 24 28.14 -20.90 -10.76
N LYS A 25 28.54 -21.94 -11.52
CA LYS A 25 27.60 -22.74 -12.32
C LYS A 25 26.58 -23.45 -11.42
N SER A 26 27.04 -23.98 -10.29
CA SER A 26 26.21 -24.68 -9.30
C SER A 26 25.18 -23.74 -8.67
N ASP A 27 25.59 -22.54 -8.27
CA ASP A 27 24.70 -21.52 -7.71
C ASP A 27 23.65 -21.06 -8.72
N LYS A 28 24.06 -20.78 -9.97
CA LYS A 28 23.15 -20.46 -11.07
C LYS A 28 22.14 -21.59 -11.33
N MET A 29 22.58 -22.85 -11.28
CA MET A 29 21.71 -24.01 -11.43
C MET A 29 20.72 -24.14 -10.28
N TYR A 30 21.15 -23.87 -9.05
CA TYR A 30 20.32 -23.86 -7.86
C TYR A 30 19.19 -22.83 -7.99
N TYR A 31 19.49 -21.58 -8.31
CA TYR A 31 18.47 -20.55 -8.48
C TYR A 31 17.50 -20.86 -9.64
N LYS A 32 18.00 -21.43 -10.75
CA LYS A 32 17.14 -21.92 -11.85
C LYS A 32 16.16 -23.00 -11.38
N LYS A 33 16.63 -23.99 -10.62
CA LYS A 33 15.76 -25.05 -10.05
C LYS A 33 14.77 -24.47 -9.05
N ARG A 34 15.21 -23.55 -8.19
CA ARG A 34 14.36 -22.92 -7.17
C ARG A 34 13.24 -22.08 -7.80
N LYS A 35 13.50 -21.41 -8.93
CA LYS A 35 12.46 -20.73 -9.74
C LYS A 35 11.43 -21.70 -10.32
N LYS A 36 11.84 -22.92 -10.70
CA LYS A 36 10.94 -23.97 -11.21
C LYS A 36 10.15 -24.67 -10.10
N ASN A 37 10.69 -24.72 -8.89
CA ASN A 37 10.05 -25.34 -7.72
C ASN A 37 8.97 -24.44 -7.06
N ASN A 38 8.07 -23.87 -7.86
CA ASN A 38 6.89 -23.21 -7.33
C ASN A 38 5.71 -24.16 -7.51
N LYS A 39 5.01 -24.49 -6.41
CA LYS A 39 3.72 -25.20 -6.50
C LYS A 39 2.80 -24.36 -7.38
N ARG A 40 2.44 -24.88 -8.55
CA ARG A 40 1.45 -24.31 -9.45
C ARG A 40 0.17 -25.10 -9.28
N CYS A 41 -0.95 -24.40 -9.18
CA CYS A 41 -2.26 -25.04 -9.16
C CYS A 41 -2.86 -24.93 -10.55
N LYS A 42 -3.51 -26.00 -10.98
CA LYS A 42 -4.33 -25.95 -12.19
C LYS A 42 -5.65 -25.30 -11.78
N PHE A 43 -6.03 -24.25 -12.50
CA PHE A 43 -7.32 -23.58 -12.37
C PHE A 43 -8.08 -23.80 -13.66
N THR A 44 -9.40 -23.86 -13.59
CA THR A 44 -10.25 -23.83 -14.78
C THR A 44 -10.22 -22.43 -15.41
N GLU A 45 -10.60 -22.32 -16.69
CA GLU A 45 -10.69 -21.04 -17.40
C GLU A 45 -11.56 -20.03 -16.63
N GLU A 46 -12.69 -20.50 -16.11
CA GLU A 46 -13.63 -19.70 -15.31
C GLU A 46 -12.99 -19.16 -14.02
N GLN A 47 -12.23 -20.01 -13.32
CA GLN A 47 -11.50 -19.59 -12.12
C GLN A 47 -10.44 -18.55 -12.46
N ILE A 48 -9.67 -18.73 -13.55
CA ILE A 48 -8.66 -17.76 -13.98
C ILE A 48 -9.31 -16.41 -14.31
N ASN A 49 -10.42 -16.42 -15.04
CA ASN A 49 -11.14 -15.19 -15.38
C ASN A 49 -11.69 -14.48 -14.14
N PHE A 50 -12.27 -15.24 -13.20
CA PHE A 50 -12.70 -14.67 -11.92
C PHE A 50 -11.53 -14.04 -11.16
N ILE A 51 -10.39 -14.74 -11.06
CA ILE A 51 -9.21 -14.22 -10.35
C ILE A 51 -8.72 -12.93 -11.00
N LYS A 52 -8.62 -12.88 -12.34
CA LYS A 52 -8.23 -11.68 -13.07
C LYS A 52 -9.17 -10.52 -12.80
N ILE A 53 -10.48 -10.75 -12.82
CA ILE A 53 -11.49 -9.70 -12.53
C ILE A 53 -11.31 -9.18 -11.10
N ILE A 54 -11.25 -10.06 -10.10
CA ILE A 54 -11.16 -9.64 -8.70
C ILE A 54 -9.84 -8.92 -8.41
N LEU A 55 -8.71 -9.48 -8.82
CA LEU A 55 -7.39 -8.91 -8.51
C LEU A 55 -7.03 -7.71 -9.38
N ASN A 56 -7.39 -7.71 -10.68
CA ASN A 56 -6.98 -6.64 -11.59
C ASN A 56 -8.02 -5.52 -11.74
N LYS A 57 -9.31 -5.85 -11.75
CA LYS A 57 -10.40 -4.86 -11.91
C LYS A 57 -10.83 -4.29 -10.56
N TYR A 58 -11.21 -5.16 -9.61
CA TYR A 58 -11.69 -4.73 -8.30
C TYR A 58 -10.56 -4.38 -7.31
N ARG A 59 -9.33 -4.84 -7.57
CA ARG A 59 -8.13 -4.54 -6.78
C ARG A 59 -8.22 -5.00 -5.32
N ASP A 60 -8.95 -6.09 -5.09
CA ASP A 60 -9.06 -6.70 -3.78
C ASP A 60 -7.70 -7.08 -3.21
N SER A 61 -7.58 -7.01 -1.89
CA SER A 61 -6.43 -7.59 -1.22
C SER A 61 -6.41 -9.13 -1.40
N PRO A 62 -5.24 -9.78 -1.40
CA PRO A 62 -5.14 -11.23 -1.47
C PRO A 62 -5.94 -11.99 -0.40
N ARG A 63 -6.22 -11.38 0.75
CA ARG A 63 -7.07 -11.98 1.79
C ARG A 63 -8.55 -11.94 1.41
N GLU A 64 -9.04 -10.78 0.96
CA GLU A 64 -10.42 -10.61 0.49
C GLU A 64 -10.70 -11.49 -0.73
N PHE A 65 -9.74 -11.55 -1.67
CA PHE A 65 -9.83 -12.43 -2.82
C PHE A 65 -10.02 -13.90 -2.41
N ILE A 66 -9.23 -14.42 -1.46
CA ILE A 66 -9.35 -15.82 -1.02
C ILE A 66 -10.74 -16.09 -0.43
N TYR A 67 -11.28 -15.13 0.33
CA TYR A 67 -12.63 -15.25 0.90
C TYR A 67 -13.71 -15.23 -0.18
N ARG A 68 -13.64 -14.28 -1.13
CA ARG A 68 -14.57 -14.22 -2.26
C ARG A 68 -14.50 -15.43 -3.18
N TYR A 69 -13.29 -15.98 -3.38
CA TYR A 69 -13.10 -17.21 -4.12
C TYR A 69 -13.82 -18.38 -3.45
N PHE A 70 -13.70 -18.49 -2.12
CA PHE A 70 -14.44 -19.50 -1.35
C PHE A 70 -15.96 -19.32 -1.47
N LEU A 71 -16.46 -18.09 -1.35
CA LEU A 71 -17.89 -17.81 -1.51
C LEU A 71 -18.42 -18.15 -2.91
N LYS A 72 -17.63 -17.89 -3.97
CA LYS A 72 -18.08 -18.15 -5.35
C LYS A 72 -18.04 -19.63 -5.71
N PHE A 73 -16.96 -20.34 -5.37
CA PHE A 73 -16.74 -21.71 -5.85
C PHE A 73 -16.99 -22.79 -4.80
N GLY A 74 -17.28 -22.43 -3.55
CA GLY A 74 -17.47 -23.37 -2.43
C GLY A 74 -16.21 -24.14 -2.04
N VAL A 75 -15.06 -23.84 -2.66
CA VAL A 75 -13.80 -24.55 -2.44
C VAL A 75 -12.75 -23.63 -1.85
N LYS A 76 -11.96 -24.18 -0.91
CA LYS A 76 -10.85 -23.47 -0.32
C LYS A 76 -9.80 -23.17 -1.39
N PHE A 77 -9.32 -21.93 -1.43
CA PHE A 77 -8.25 -21.57 -2.34
C PHE A 77 -7.00 -22.42 -2.04
N SER A 78 -6.37 -22.92 -3.10
CA SER A 78 -5.33 -23.94 -3.05
C SER A 78 -4.04 -23.49 -2.35
N VAL A 79 -3.85 -22.17 -2.18
CA VAL A 79 -2.66 -21.60 -1.56
C VAL A 79 -3.02 -20.58 -0.49
N CYS A 80 -2.12 -20.40 0.48
CA CYS A 80 -2.27 -19.36 1.50
C CYS A 80 -2.00 -17.96 0.93
N VAL A 81 -2.45 -16.93 1.67
CA VAL A 81 -2.28 -15.51 1.34
C VAL A 81 -0.83 -15.17 0.96
N LYS A 82 0.15 -15.67 1.72
CA LYS A 82 1.59 -15.41 1.47
C LYS A 82 2.04 -15.94 0.11
N THR A 83 1.59 -17.12 -0.27
CA THR A 83 1.92 -17.73 -1.58
C THR A 83 1.22 -16.99 -2.71
N LEU A 84 -0.02 -16.54 -2.50
CA LEU A 84 -0.71 -15.71 -3.48
C LEU A 84 0.02 -14.39 -3.73
N TYR A 85 0.49 -13.70 -2.67
CA TYR A 85 1.35 -12.52 -2.84
C TYR A 85 2.61 -12.83 -3.66
N LYS A 86 3.24 -13.98 -3.43
CA LYS A 86 4.39 -14.44 -4.23
C LYS A 86 4.01 -14.62 -5.70
N TRP A 87 2.87 -15.22 -5.99
CA TRP A 87 2.38 -15.39 -7.36
C TRP A 87 2.12 -14.05 -8.05
N ILE A 88 1.50 -13.10 -7.35
CA ILE A 88 1.26 -11.74 -7.86
C ILE A 88 2.59 -11.01 -8.13
N CYS A 89 3.61 -11.19 -7.29
CA CYS A 89 4.92 -10.58 -7.52
C CYS A 89 5.72 -11.23 -8.65
N LEU A 90 5.34 -12.43 -9.08
CA LEU A 90 5.95 -13.17 -10.19
C LEU A 90 5.09 -13.07 -11.47
N ASP A 91 4.06 -12.23 -11.46
CA ASP A 91 3.09 -12.03 -12.54
C ASP A 91 2.47 -13.35 -13.06
N PHE A 92 2.29 -14.32 -12.17
CA PHE A 92 1.67 -15.60 -12.54
C PHE A 92 0.20 -15.38 -12.92
N TYR A 93 -0.24 -16.08 -13.97
CA TYR A 93 -1.62 -16.02 -14.50
C TYR A 93 -2.08 -14.60 -14.92
N GLY A 94 -1.14 -13.66 -15.13
CA GLY A 94 -1.43 -12.27 -15.52
C GLY A 94 -1.87 -11.38 -14.36
N PHE A 95 -1.50 -11.72 -13.13
CA PHE A 95 -1.77 -10.86 -11.97
C PHE A 95 -0.82 -9.68 -11.97
N LEU A 96 -1.36 -8.46 -11.90
CA LEU A 96 -0.55 -7.26 -11.98
C LEU A 96 -0.22 -6.75 -10.58
N LYS A 97 1.06 -6.76 -10.21
CA LYS A 97 1.54 -6.23 -8.91
C LYS A 97 1.10 -4.78 -8.64
N GLN A 98 0.95 -3.98 -9.67
CA GLN A 98 0.51 -2.58 -9.57
C GLN A 98 -0.93 -2.42 -9.05
N ASN A 99 -1.75 -3.47 -9.15
CA ASN A 99 -3.14 -3.45 -8.70
C ASN A 99 -3.30 -3.76 -7.22
N LEU A 100 -2.23 -4.17 -6.51
CA LEU A 100 -2.26 -4.25 -5.06
C LEU A 100 -2.49 -2.86 -4.45
N ARG A 101 -3.18 -2.79 -3.29
CA ARG A 101 -3.47 -1.55 -2.55
C ARG A 101 -2.26 -0.60 -2.39
N HIS A 102 -1.06 -1.16 -2.22
CA HIS A 102 0.19 -0.39 -2.11
C HIS A 102 1.12 -0.56 -3.31
N ARG A 103 0.62 -1.05 -4.46
CA ARG A 103 1.39 -1.33 -5.69
C ARG A 103 2.60 -2.25 -5.46
N GLY A 104 2.51 -3.11 -4.45
CA GLY A 104 3.62 -3.95 -3.99
C GLY A 104 4.80 -3.18 -3.38
N LYS A 105 4.58 -1.95 -2.89
CA LYS A 105 5.56 -1.19 -2.12
C LYS A 105 5.83 -1.92 -0.81
N LYS A 106 7.10 -2.16 -0.50
CA LYS A 106 7.51 -2.69 0.80
C LYS A 106 7.32 -1.61 1.86
N TYR A 107 6.75 -1.97 3.01
CA TYR A 107 6.71 -1.07 4.17
C TYR A 107 8.14 -0.64 4.53
N LYS A 108 8.32 0.63 4.90
CA LYS A 108 9.61 1.10 5.41
C LYS A 108 9.86 0.38 6.74
N THR A 109 10.99 -0.31 6.86
CA THR A 109 11.44 -0.88 8.14
C THR A 109 11.85 0.27 9.06
N LYS A 110 11.62 0.16 10.39
CA LYS A 110 11.92 1.20 11.40
C LYS A 110 13.34 1.80 11.32
N ARG A 111 14.30 1.07 10.76
CA ARG A 111 15.70 1.50 10.58
C ARG A 111 15.97 2.44 9.41
N LYS A 112 14.99 2.69 8.53
CA LYS A 112 15.16 3.68 7.44
C LYS A 112 14.76 5.06 7.95
N SER A 113 15.70 6.00 7.89
CA SER A 113 15.44 7.42 8.12
C SER A 113 14.28 7.89 7.23
N ASP A 114 13.39 8.69 7.79
CA ASP A 114 12.31 9.26 7.01
C ASP A 114 12.85 10.42 6.18
N ASN A 115 13.00 10.21 4.86
CA ASN A 115 13.44 11.25 3.92
C ASN A 115 12.38 12.33 3.63
N ARG A 116 11.28 12.36 4.40
CA ARG A 116 10.29 13.43 4.31
C ARG A 116 10.82 14.63 5.08
N GLY A 117 10.65 15.83 4.53
CA GLY A 117 10.94 17.06 5.28
C GLY A 117 10.17 17.04 6.59
N LYS A 118 10.88 17.12 7.72
CA LYS A 118 10.28 17.28 9.03
C LYS A 118 10.28 18.77 9.34
N LEU A 119 9.12 19.32 9.70
CA LEU A 119 9.10 20.65 10.33
C LEU A 119 9.84 20.52 11.67
N THR A 120 10.83 21.38 11.91
CA THR A 120 11.59 21.42 13.16
C THR A 120 10.80 22.08 14.30
N ASP A 121 9.89 23.00 13.97
CA ASP A 121 9.20 23.85 14.94
C ASP A 121 7.68 23.70 14.89
N PHE A 122 7.18 22.45 14.86
CA PHE A 122 5.74 22.21 14.99
C PHE A 122 5.39 21.87 16.44
N LYS A 123 4.42 22.60 17.02
CA LYS A 123 3.70 22.14 18.22
C LYS A 123 2.64 21.15 17.77
N SER A 124 2.56 19.97 18.39
CA SER A 124 1.48 19.05 18.06
C SER A 124 0.16 19.59 18.62
N ILE A 125 -0.97 19.24 18.00
CA ILE A 125 -2.29 19.63 18.50
C ILE A 125 -2.51 19.13 19.95
N LEU A 126 -1.84 18.03 20.32
CA LEU A 126 -1.87 17.46 21.67
C LEU A 126 -1.08 18.28 22.71
N ASP A 127 -0.11 19.08 22.26
CA ASP A 127 0.72 19.93 23.15
C ASP A 127 0.08 21.31 23.41
N ILE A 128 -1.04 21.62 22.74
CA ILE A 128 -1.80 22.85 22.99
C ILE A 128 -2.65 22.59 24.23
N GLU A 129 -2.47 23.37 25.30
CA GLU A 129 -3.34 23.40 26.49
C GLU A 129 -4.72 24.01 26.15
N ASN A 130 -5.38 23.50 25.11
CA ASN A 130 -6.69 23.96 24.71
C ASN A 130 -7.74 23.36 25.66
N LYS A 131 -7.93 24.00 26.80
CA LYS A 131 -9.07 23.73 27.66
C LYS A 131 -10.28 24.33 26.96
N VAL A 132 -11.09 23.48 26.32
CA VAL A 132 -12.38 23.79 25.67
C VAL A 132 -13.31 24.65 26.56
N SER A 133 -13.03 24.72 27.87
CA SER A 133 -13.72 25.54 28.87
C SER A 133 -13.37 27.03 28.91
N ASN A 134 -12.33 27.50 28.20
CA ASN A 134 -11.89 28.90 28.27
C ASN A 134 -12.46 29.72 27.10
N VAL A 135 -13.02 30.91 27.40
CA VAL A 135 -13.44 31.90 26.38
C VAL A 135 -12.20 32.49 25.69
N GLY A 136 -12.28 32.69 24.37
CA GLY A 136 -11.26 33.42 23.60
C GLY A 136 -10.41 32.54 22.68
N TRP A 137 -10.73 31.25 22.57
CA TRP A 137 -10.16 30.37 21.56
C TRP A 137 -10.99 30.42 20.29
N PHE A 138 -10.37 30.84 19.20
CA PHE A 138 -11.03 30.94 17.90
C PHE A 138 -10.49 29.89 16.92
N GLU A 139 -11.40 29.21 16.25
CA GLU A 139 -11.14 28.38 15.09
C GLU A 139 -11.33 29.21 13.82
N ILE A 140 -10.36 29.17 12.92
CA ILE A 140 -10.39 29.91 11.65
C ILE A 140 -10.62 28.92 10.51
N ASP A 141 -11.72 29.09 9.79
CA ASP A 141 -12.05 28.34 8.59
C ASP A 141 -12.20 29.27 7.38
N THR A 142 -11.95 28.76 6.18
CA THR A 142 -12.21 29.48 4.93
C THR A 142 -13.11 28.66 4.01
N VAL A 143 -14.30 29.18 3.75
CA VAL A 143 -15.22 28.58 2.78
C VAL A 143 -14.98 29.22 1.43
N VAL A 144 -14.65 28.39 0.43
CA VAL A 144 -14.38 28.85 -0.94
C VAL A 144 -15.49 28.35 -1.86
N ARG A 145 -16.08 29.27 -2.63
CA ARG A 145 -17.13 28.93 -3.61
C ARG A 145 -16.54 28.14 -4.78
N LYS A 146 -17.38 27.35 -5.47
CA LYS A 146 -17.06 26.67 -6.73
C LYS A 146 -16.33 27.61 -7.70
N ASN A 147 -15.29 27.09 -8.35
CA ASN A 147 -14.41 27.83 -9.26
C ASN A 147 -13.62 28.98 -8.62
N HIS A 148 -13.42 28.97 -7.29
CA HIS A 148 -12.64 29.99 -6.56
C HIS A 148 -13.13 31.43 -6.75
N GLN A 149 -14.40 31.63 -7.13
CA GLN A 149 -14.97 32.93 -7.48
C GLN A 149 -15.18 33.86 -6.28
N SER A 150 -15.25 33.31 -5.08
CA SER A 150 -15.40 34.08 -3.83
C SER A 150 -14.98 33.22 -2.65
N SER A 151 -14.54 33.87 -1.58
CA SER A 151 -14.14 33.24 -0.34
C SER A 151 -14.73 33.98 0.85
N CYS A 152 -15.06 33.23 1.90
CA CYS A 152 -15.57 33.76 3.16
C CYS A 152 -14.73 33.19 4.30
N LEU A 153 -14.18 34.07 5.12
CA LEU A 153 -13.48 33.71 6.35
C LEU A 153 -14.49 33.56 7.48
N PHE A 154 -14.41 32.46 8.20
CA PHE A 154 -15.18 32.19 9.40
C PHE A 154 -14.24 32.16 10.60
N LEU A 155 -14.56 32.95 11.62
CA LEU A 155 -13.86 32.96 12.89
C LEU A 155 -14.86 32.51 13.96
N VAL A 156 -14.74 31.28 14.45
CA VAL A 156 -15.71 30.66 15.36
C VAL A 156 -15.10 30.55 16.75
N GLU A 157 -15.75 31.11 17.76
CA GLU A 157 -15.33 30.98 19.16
C GLU A 157 -15.75 29.60 19.70
N GLN A 158 -14.79 28.83 20.22
CA GLN A 158 -15.00 27.40 20.47
C GLN A 158 -15.99 27.09 21.60
N LEU A 159 -16.12 27.96 22.61
CA LEU A 159 -17.01 27.73 23.75
C LEU A 159 -18.46 28.12 23.44
N SER A 160 -18.67 29.37 23.01
CA SER A 160 -19.97 30.00 22.74
C SER A 160 -20.53 29.67 21.36
N LYS A 161 -19.70 29.14 20.45
CA LYS A 161 -20.04 28.86 19.03
C LYS A 161 -20.53 30.08 18.24
N LYS A 162 -20.34 31.29 18.77
CA LYS A 162 -20.56 32.53 18.03
C LYS A 162 -19.48 32.65 16.96
N TYR A 163 -19.85 33.25 15.84
CA TYR A 163 -18.95 33.38 14.71
C TYR A 163 -18.98 34.78 14.10
N PHE A 164 -17.84 35.17 13.54
CA PHE A 164 -17.74 36.28 12.60
C PHE A 164 -17.56 35.71 11.19
N ALA A 165 -18.31 36.25 10.24
CA ALA A 165 -18.21 35.87 8.83
C ALA A 165 -17.80 37.08 8.02
N ILE A 166 -16.66 37.00 7.33
CA ILE A 166 -16.13 38.08 6.49
C ILE A 166 -15.99 37.59 5.07
N LYS A 167 -16.60 38.31 4.14
CA LYS A 167 -16.36 38.12 2.73
C LYS A 167 -14.97 38.62 2.39
N LEU A 168 -14.13 37.74 1.85
CA LEU A 168 -12.80 38.08 1.35
C LEU A 168 -12.92 38.46 -0.13
N GLU A 169 -12.19 39.49 -0.56
CA GLU A 169 -12.10 39.85 -1.98
C GLU A 169 -11.34 38.78 -2.77
N ASN A 170 -10.27 38.24 -2.18
CA ASN A 170 -9.40 37.21 -2.76
C ASN A 170 -8.97 36.18 -1.71
N HIS A 171 -8.65 34.95 -2.13
CA HIS A 171 -8.22 33.85 -1.24
C HIS A 171 -6.72 33.87 -0.90
N THR A 172 -6.11 35.06 -0.88
CA THR A 172 -4.67 35.21 -0.61
C THR A 172 -4.39 35.34 0.88
N ALA A 173 -3.22 34.88 1.33
CA ALA A 173 -2.82 34.99 2.74
C ALA A 173 -2.82 36.45 3.26
N ARG A 174 -2.45 37.41 2.40
CA ARG A 174 -2.45 38.84 2.74
C ARG A 174 -3.85 39.37 3.03
N GLU A 175 -4.84 38.94 2.26
CA GLU A 175 -6.24 39.36 2.42
C GLU A 175 -6.85 38.79 3.70
N VAL A 176 -6.51 37.53 4.03
CA VAL A 176 -6.87 36.91 5.30
C VAL A 176 -6.25 37.67 6.47
N GLU A 177 -4.96 38.00 6.41
CA GLU A 177 -4.27 38.77 7.45
C GLU A 177 -4.90 40.16 7.66
N LYS A 178 -5.19 40.87 6.57
CA LYS A 178 -5.87 42.18 6.61
C LYS A 178 -7.25 42.08 7.25
N SER A 179 -8.01 41.06 6.89
CA SER A 179 -9.36 40.83 7.43
C SER A 179 -9.34 40.48 8.92
N LEU A 180 -8.35 39.70 9.37
CA LEU A 180 -8.16 39.39 10.78
C LEU A 180 -7.77 40.63 11.60
N LYS A 181 -6.93 41.53 11.07
CA LYS A 181 -6.57 42.81 11.72
C LYS A 181 -7.74 43.78 11.88
N ILE A 182 -8.83 43.60 11.12
CA ILE A 182 -10.04 44.42 11.26
C ILE A 182 -10.93 43.87 12.40
N LEU A 183 -10.87 42.56 12.67
CA LEU A 183 -11.67 41.90 13.69
C LEU A 183 -11.05 41.94 15.10
N LEU A 184 -9.72 41.98 15.18
CA LEU A 184 -8.93 41.97 16.41
C LEU A 184 -8.48 43.38 16.77
#